data_AF-A0A4P7VNM5-F1
#
_entry.id   AF-A0A4P7VNM5-F1
#
_cell.length_a   1.000
_cell.length_b   1.000
_cell.length_c   1.000
_cell.angle_alpha   90.00
_cell.angle_beta   90.00
_cell.angle_gamma   90.00
#
_symmetry.space_group_name_H-M   'P 1'
#
loop_
_entity.id
_entity.type
_entity.pdbx_description
1 polymer ?
#
loop_
_entity_poly.entity_id
_entity_poly.type
_entity_poly.pdbx_seq_one_letter_code
_entity_poly.pdbx_strand_id
1 'polypeptide(L)' 'MRTKTTIYDFDFTFAGHGRYKVIYTSPATGKSWTAFTNDMPLIDATKNSDSPKRCDLEELKRVCKRG' A
#
# COMPACT_ATOMS: atom_id res chain seq x y z
N MET A 1 -8.45 -6.52 -19.06
CA MET A 1 -7.13 -5.85 -18.95
C MET A 1 -6.64 -6.00 -17.51
N ARG A 2 -5.45 -6.59 -17.27
CA ARG A 2 -4.88 -6.65 -15.91
C ARG A 2 -4.28 -5.28 -15.61
N THR A 3 -5.01 -4.42 -14.90
CA THR A 3 -4.48 -3.16 -14.39
C THR A 3 -3.33 -3.47 -13.43
N LYS A 4 -2.16 -2.91 -13.70
CA LYS A 4 -0.99 -3.08 -12.84
C LYS A 4 -1.21 -2.25 -11.58
N THR A 5 -1.02 -2.86 -10.41
CA THR A 5 -0.94 -2.12 -9.15
C THR A 5 0.26 -1.18 -9.21
N THR A 6 0.04 0.08 -8.87
CA THR A 6 1.04 1.15 -8.79
C THR A 6 0.99 1.81 -7.42
N ILE A 7 2.01 2.60 -7.08
CA ILE A 7 2.03 3.33 -5.80
C ILE A 7 0.87 4.32 -5.67
N TYR A 8 0.37 4.86 -6.79
CA TYR A 8 -0.76 5.79 -6.82
C TYR A 8 -2.12 5.15 -6.46
N ASP A 9 -2.19 3.82 -6.48
CA ASP A 9 -3.36 3.07 -6.01
C ASP A 9 -3.41 2.99 -4.47
N PHE A 10 -2.38 3.50 -3.77
CA PHE A 10 -2.28 3.51 -2.31
C PHE A 10 -2.27 4.94 -1.78
N ASP A 11 -3.08 5.17 -0.76
CA ASP A 11 -3.02 6.39 0.05
C ASP A 11 -2.37 6.09 1.40
N PHE A 12 -1.40 6.91 1.79
CA PHE A 12 -0.63 6.73 3.02
C PHE A 12 -0.87 7.90 3.95
N THR A 13 -1.61 7.66 5.04
CA THR A 13 -1.83 8.63 6.11
C THR A 13 -1.03 8.22 7.35
N PHE A 14 -0.23 9.12 7.91
CA PHE A 14 0.45 8.84 9.19
C PHE A 14 -0.58 8.82 10.33
N ALA A 15 -0.64 7.72 11.08
CA ALA A 15 -1.62 7.50 12.14
C ALA A 15 -1.07 7.74 13.57
N GLY A 16 0.21 8.13 13.69
CA GLY A 16 0.89 8.28 14.97
C GLY A 16 1.57 6.98 15.44
N HIS A 17 2.40 7.07 16.49
CA HIS A 17 3.11 5.93 17.11
C HIS A 17 3.93 5.07 16.13
N GLY A 18 4.51 5.66 15.08
CA GLY A 18 5.25 4.91 14.06
C GLY A 18 4.38 4.04 13.15
N ARG A 19 3.06 4.27 13.13
CA ARG A 19 2.09 3.50 12.34
C ARG A 19 1.55 4.32 11.17
N TYR A 20 1.39 3.68 10.02
CA TYR A 20 0.75 4.25 8.85
C TYR A 20 -0.58 3.58 8.59
N LYS A 21 -1.59 4.39 8.32
CA LYS A 21 -2.83 3.96 7.68
C LYS A 21 -2.59 3.94 6.18
N VAL A 22 -2.83 2.78 5.57
CA VAL A 22 -2.68 2.58 4.13
C VAL A 22 -4.02 2.17 3.56
N ILE A 23 -4.51 2.94 2.59
CA ILE A 23 -5.75 2.67 1.87
C ILE A 23 -5.38 2.24 0.46
N TYR A 24 -5.60 0.97 0.13
CA TYR A 24 -5.42 0.46 -1.22
C TYR A 24 -6.75 0.50 -1.98
N THR A 25 -6.79 1.18 -3.11
CA THR A 25 -7.95 1.17 -4.03
C THR A 25 -7.61 0.37 -5.26
N SER A 26 -8.38 -0.67 -5.56
CA SER A 26 -8.12 -1.51 -6.73
C SER A 26 -8.56 -0.80 -8.01
N PRO A 27 -7.63 -0.55 -8.96
CA PRO A 27 -7.97 0.06 -10.25
C PRO A 27 -8.79 -0.87 -11.16
N ALA A 28 -8.86 -2.17 -10.83
CA ALA A 28 -9.62 -3.14 -11.61
C ALA A 28 -11.10 -3.21 -11.20
N THR A 29 -11.43 -2.88 -9.95
CA THR A 29 -12.77 -3.11 -9.37
C THR A 29 -13.34 -1.90 -8.66
N GLY A 30 -12.56 -0.85 -8.41
CA GLY A 30 -12.94 0.31 -7.61
C GLY A 30 -13.07 0.05 -6.10
N LYS A 31 -12.90 -1.21 -5.65
CA LYS A 31 -12.96 -1.56 -4.24
C LYS A 31 -11.75 -1.03 -3.50
N SER A 32 -11.95 -0.52 -2.29
CA SER A 32 -10.89 -0.06 -1.41
C SER A 32 -10.79 -0.91 -0.15
N TRP A 33 -9.58 -1.06 0.37
CA TRP A 33 -9.28 -1.73 1.62
C TRP A 33 -8.36 -0.85 2.45
N THR A 34 -8.61 -0.80 3.75
CA THR A 34 -7.84 0.00 4.69
C THR A 34 -7.10 -0.93 5.65
N ALA A 35 -5.81 -0.75 5.80
CA ALA A 35 -5.03 -1.40 6.85
C ALA A 35 -4.16 -0.40 7.58
N PHE A 36 -3.72 -0.77 8.77
CA PHE A 36 -2.77 0.00 9.53
C PHE A 36 -1.51 -0.85 9.76
N THR A 37 -0.43 -0.50 9.07
CA THR A 37 0.85 -1.19 9.17
C THR A 37 1.84 -0.37 10.00
N ASN A 38 2.62 -1.07 10.81
CA ASN A 38 3.80 -0.58 11.50
C ASN A 38 5.10 -1.13 10.87
N ASP A 39 4.99 -1.79 9.72
CA ASP A 39 6.12 -2.28 8.93
C ASP A 39 6.79 -1.11 8.21
N MET A 40 7.54 -0.33 8.97
CA MET A 40 8.38 0.75 8.47
C MET A 40 9.28 0.35 7.28
N PRO A 41 9.91 -0.85 7.21
CA PRO A 41 10.66 -1.25 6.02
C PRO A 41 9.80 -1.37 4.75
N LEU A 42 8.55 -1.84 4.88
CA LEU A 42 7.64 -1.94 3.74
C LEU A 42 7.17 -0.56 3.28
N ILE A 43 6.92 0.35 4.22
CA ILE A 43 6.62 1.76 3.92
C ILE A 43 7.80 2.43 3.22
N ASP A 44 9.03 2.18 3.67
CA ASP A 44 10.22 2.74 3.05
C ASP A 44 10.43 2.22 1.62
N ALA A 45 10.28 0.91 1.42
CA ALA A 45 10.37 0.26 0.11
C ALA A 45 9.24 0.66 -0.86
N THR A 46 8.15 1.25 -0.36
CA THR A 46 6.98 1.63 -1.18
C THR A 46 6.79 3.15 -1.27
N LYS A 47 6.39 3.80 -0.19
CA LYS A 47 6.10 5.24 -0.13
C LYS A 47 7.34 6.10 -0.34
N ASN A 48 8.47 5.72 0.26
CA ASN A 48 9.71 6.51 0.20
C ASN A 48 10.63 6.08 -0.94
N SER A 49 10.29 5.01 -1.66
CA SER A 49 11.06 4.56 -2.81
C SER A 49 10.66 5.35 -4.05
N ASP A 50 11.66 5.91 -4.76
CA ASP A 50 11.46 6.55 -6.06
C ASP A 50 10.97 5.54 -7.12
N SER A 51 11.40 4.28 -6.98
CA SER A 51 11.06 3.18 -7.88
C SER A 51 10.65 1.94 -7.06
N PRO A 52 9.46 1.94 -6.46
CA PRO A 52 9.00 0.86 -5.60
C PRO A 52 8.88 -0.43 -6.39
N LYS A 53 9.44 -1.54 -5.85
CA LYS A 53 9.39 -2.81 -6.57
C LYS A 53 7.97 -3.34 -6.55
N ARG A 54 7.64 -4.04 -7.62
CA ARG A 54 6.31 -4.64 -7.77
C ARG A 54 6.00 -5.70 -6.72
N CYS A 55 7.03 -6.42 -6.23
CA CYS A 55 6.88 -7.36 -5.13
C CYS A 55 6.44 -6.65 -3.84
N ASP A 56 7.06 -5.51 -3.53
CA ASP A 56 6.74 -4.72 -2.32
C ASP A 56 5.32 -4.13 -2.41
N LEU A 57 4.90 -3.64 -3.58
CA LEU A 57 3.53 -3.17 -3.80
C LEU A 57 2.49 -4.29 -3.68
N GLU A 58 2.79 -5.50 -4.19
CA GLU A 58 1.87 -6.63 -4.05
C GLU A 58 1.83 -7.14 -2.60
N GLU A 59 2.93 -7.04 -1.85
CA GLU A 59 2.96 -7.31 -0.41
C GLU A 59 2.10 -6.30 0.36
N LEU A 60 2.28 -5.00 0.11
CA LEU A 60 1.47 -3.95 0.74
C LEU A 60 -0.03 -4.11 0.44
N LYS A 61 -0.37 -4.43 -0.81
CA LYS A 61 -1.75 -4.78 -1.20
C LYS A 61 -2.28 -5.99 -0.44
N ARG A 62 -1.45 -7.00 -0.21
CA ARG A 62 -1.83 -8.19 0.57
C ARG A 62 -2.08 -7.83 2.04
N VAL A 63 -1.26 -6.94 2.62
CA VAL A 63 -1.49 -6.39 3.96
C VAL A 63 -2.83 -5.65 4.02
N CYS A 64 -3.08 -4.74 3.08
CA CYS A 64 -4.36 -4.01 3.00
C CYS A 64 -5.58 -4.91 2.89
N LYS A 65 -5.51 -6.02 2.14
CA LYS A 65 -6.64 -6.93 1.94
C LYS A 65 -6.85 -7.94 3.08
N ARG A 66 -5.88 -8.10 3.97
CA ARG A 66 -5.90 -9.11 5.04
C ARG A 66 -6.10 -8.50 6.44
N GLY A 67 -5.79 -7.22 6.60
CA GLY A 67 -6.13 -6.44 7.80
C GLY A 67 -7.61 -6.10 7.83
#